data_AF-B9J1T9-F1
#
_entry.id   AF-B9J1T9-F1
#
_cell.length_a   1.000
_cell.length_b   1.000
_cell.length_c   1.000
_cell.angle_alpha   90.00
_cell.angle_beta   90.00
_cell.angle_gamma   90.00
#
_symmetry.space_group_name_H-M   'P 1'
#
loop_
_entity.id
_entity.type
_entity.pdbx_description
1 polymer ?
#
loop_
_entity_poly.entity_id
_entity_poly.type
_entity_poly.pdbx_seq_one_letter_code
_entity_poly.pdbx_strand_id
1 'polypeptide(L)'
;MSNLQVESLKTGGVIKFDMMDGSFINIDILECQLNSVLEFTWGKDRVRFEIHKEENGSLLLLKEYIHELTDHTPKDIAGWHICLDLFSAVLEGEEKEFSKDEWQQWFEIYKDKVIEVRG
;
A
#
# COMPACT_ATOMS: atom_id res chain seq x y z
N MET A 1 14.65 -3.91 14.37
CA MET A 1 14.23 -4.99 13.46
C MET A 1 13.05 -4.46 12.66
N SER A 2 12.93 -4.79 11.38
CA SER A 2 11.75 -4.39 10.58
C SER A 2 10.51 -5.13 11.10
N ASN A 3 9.38 -4.43 11.24
CA ASN A 3 8.11 -5.04 11.63
C ASN A 3 7.53 -5.90 10.50
N LEU A 4 8.09 -5.85 9.28
CA LEU A 4 7.61 -6.60 8.14
C LEU A 4 8.69 -7.56 7.64
N GLN A 5 8.31 -8.84 7.51
CA GLN A 5 9.18 -9.95 7.12
C GLN A 5 8.55 -10.74 5.97
N VAL A 6 9.28 -10.89 4.86
CA VAL A 6 8.81 -11.71 3.72
C VAL A 6 9.32 -13.13 3.91
N GLU A 7 8.43 -14.09 4.18
CA GLU A 7 8.84 -15.49 4.34
C GLU A 7 9.08 -16.16 2.99
N SER A 8 8.19 -15.91 2.02
CA SER A 8 8.30 -16.46 0.67
C SER A 8 7.71 -15.49 -0.34
N LEU A 9 8.57 -14.87 -1.16
CA LEU A 9 8.14 -13.96 -2.22
C LEU A 9 7.72 -14.74 -3.47
N LYS A 10 6.50 -15.29 -3.45
CA LYS A 10 5.89 -16.03 -4.56
C LYS A 10 4.37 -16.06 -4.41
N THR A 11 3.64 -16.43 -5.46
CA THR A 11 2.21 -16.71 -5.37
C THR A 11 1.93 -17.81 -4.34
N GLY A 12 0.99 -17.55 -3.43
CA GLY A 12 0.71 -18.40 -2.27
C GLY A 12 1.74 -18.30 -1.14
N GLY A 13 2.67 -17.35 -1.22
CA GLY A 13 3.60 -17.00 -0.15
C GLY A 13 2.97 -16.10 0.91
N VAL A 14 3.74 -15.76 1.95
CA VAL A 14 3.26 -14.98 3.10
C VAL A 14 4.27 -13.88 3.46
N ILE A 15 3.73 -12.71 3.75
CA ILE A 15 4.41 -11.60 4.41
C ILE A 15 3.90 -11.60 5.86
N LYS A 16 4.82 -11.60 6.83
CA LYS A 16 4.49 -11.50 8.25
C LYS A 16 4.69 -10.08 8.75
N PHE A 17 3.67 -9.54 9.39
CA PHE A 17 3.74 -8.28 10.10
C PHE A 17 3.77 -8.54 11.60
N ASP A 18 4.87 -8.17 12.24
CA ASP A 18 5.08 -8.21 13.68
C ASP A 18 4.38 -7.03 14.35
N MET A 19 3.39 -7.31 15.20
CA MET A 19 2.64 -6.29 15.93
C MET A 19 3.43 -5.72 17.12
N MET A 20 4.66 -6.21 17.36
CA MET A 20 5.54 -5.85 18.46
C MET A 20 5.01 -6.17 19.87
N ASP A 21 3.92 -6.94 19.96
CA ASP A 21 3.32 -7.44 21.20
C ASP A 21 3.46 -8.97 21.34
N GLY A 22 4.23 -9.60 20.45
CA GLY A 22 4.41 -11.05 20.37
C GLY A 22 3.42 -11.75 19.42
N SER A 23 2.50 -11.02 18.80
CA SER A 23 1.60 -11.52 17.77
C SER A 23 2.05 -11.14 16.35
N PHE A 24 1.63 -11.94 15.36
CA PHE A 24 1.90 -11.70 13.95
C PHE A 24 0.60 -11.68 13.16
N ILE A 25 0.53 -10.79 12.17
CA ILE A 25 -0.49 -10.81 11.13
C ILE A 25 0.15 -11.41 9.88
N ASN A 26 -0.55 -12.39 9.29
CA ASN A 26 -0.20 -12.91 7.97
C ASN A 26 -0.88 -12.07 6.90
N ILE A 27 -0.08 -11.66 5.92
CA ILE A 27 -0.49 -11.01 4.68
C ILE A 27 -0.19 -12.02 3.57
N ASP A 28 -1.24 -12.59 2.99
CA ASP A 28 -1.11 -13.67 2.01
C ASP A 28 -0.85 -13.07 0.62
N ILE A 29 0.17 -13.58 -0.07
CA ILE A 29 0.52 -13.16 -1.43
C ILE A 29 -0.38 -13.90 -2.41
N LEU A 30 -1.31 -13.16 -3.02
CA LEU A 30 -2.29 -13.67 -3.98
C LEU A 30 -1.68 -13.85 -5.37
N GLU A 31 -0.76 -12.97 -5.77
CA GLU A 31 -0.02 -13.08 -7.02
C GLU A 31 1.36 -12.43 -6.90
N CYS A 32 2.39 -13.10 -7.44
CA CYS A 32 3.73 -12.54 -7.51
C CYS A 32 4.38 -12.90 -8.84
N GLN A 33 4.55 -11.89 -9.70
CA GLN A 33 5.31 -11.97 -10.93
C GLN A 33 6.51 -11.02 -10.82
N LEU A 34 7.72 -11.58 -10.88
CA LEU A 34 8.94 -10.80 -10.72
C LEU A 34 9.00 -9.63 -11.71
N ASN A 35 9.31 -8.44 -11.22
CA ASN A 35 9.38 -7.18 -11.98
C ASN A 35 8.07 -6.79 -12.69
N SER A 36 6.92 -7.31 -12.27
CA SER A 36 5.65 -6.99 -12.92
C SER A 36 4.49 -6.85 -11.95
N VAL A 37 4.25 -7.83 -11.07
CA VAL A 37 3.04 -7.85 -10.22
C VAL A 37 3.38 -8.30 -8.81
N LEU A 38 2.82 -7.61 -7.83
CA LEU A 38 2.69 -8.10 -6.46
C LEU A 38 1.30 -7.78 -5.93
N GLU A 39 0.51 -8.81 -5.63
CA GLU A 39 -0.81 -8.68 -5.04
C GLU A 39 -0.89 -9.47 -3.74
N PHE A 40 -1.48 -8.86 -2.70
CA PHE A 40 -1.60 -9.47 -1.39
C PHE A 40 -2.87 -9.02 -0.66
N THR A 41 -3.24 -9.76 0.38
CA THR A 41 -4.41 -9.44 1.22
C THR A 41 -4.15 -8.21 2.09
N TRP A 42 -5.18 -7.39 2.27
CA TRP A 42 -5.13 -6.22 3.14
C TRP A 42 -6.40 -6.19 4.00
N GLY A 43 -6.34 -6.77 5.20
CA GLY A 43 -7.53 -7.01 6.00
C GLY A 43 -8.51 -7.95 5.27
N LYS A 44 -9.71 -7.44 4.93
CA LYS A 44 -10.71 -8.16 4.11
C LYS A 44 -10.59 -7.88 2.60
N ASP A 45 -9.73 -6.93 2.26
CA ASP A 45 -9.54 -6.40 0.92
C ASP A 45 -8.23 -6.95 0.32
N ARG A 46 -7.81 -6.39 -0.82
CA ARG A 46 -6.53 -6.72 -1.44
C ARG A 46 -5.90 -5.50 -2.09
N VAL A 47 -4.57 -5.47 -2.07
CA VAL A 47 -3.75 -4.43 -2.69
C VAL A 47 -2.89 -5.09 -3.76
N ARG A 48 -2.80 -4.43 -4.92
CA ARG A 48 -2.06 -4.88 -6.09
C ARG A 48 -1.14 -3.79 -6.59
N PHE A 49 0.14 -4.09 -6.65
CA PHE A 49 1.16 -3.32 -7.35
C PHE A 49 1.38 -3.92 -8.74
N GLU A 50 1.39 -3.07 -9.75
CA GLU A 50 1.76 -3.42 -11.11
C GLU A 50 2.86 -2.48 -11.61
N ILE A 51 3.88 -3.04 -12.23
CA ILE A 51 4.94 -2.27 -12.89
C ILE A 51 4.83 -2.51 -14.39
N HIS A 52 4.66 -1.42 -15.13
CA HIS A 52 4.61 -1.42 -16.59
C HIS A 52 5.83 -0.69 -17.12
N LYS A 53 6.48 -1.26 -18.14
CA LYS A 53 7.61 -0.64 -18.81
C LYS A 53 7.10 0.46 -19.75
N GLU A 54 7.67 1.64 -19.64
CA GLU A 54 7.38 2.80 -20.50
C GLU A 54 8.63 3.19 -21.31
N GLU A 55 8.47 4.01 -22.35
CA GLU A 55 9.59 4.46 -23.20
C GLU A 55 10.71 5.11 -22.38
N ASN A 56 10.35 5.91 -21.36
CA ASN A 56 11.27 6.65 -20.50
C ASN A 56 11.09 6.31 -19.01
N GLY A 57 11.09 5.01 -18.67
CA GLY A 57 11.08 4.58 -17.27
C GLY A 57 10.07 3.47 -17.00
N SER A 58 9.33 3.60 -15.91
CA SER A 58 8.32 2.63 -15.51
C SER A 58 7.14 3.32 -14.85
N LEU A 59 5.95 2.81 -15.12
CA LEU A 59 4.72 3.21 -14.45
C LEU A 59 4.43 2.21 -13.34
N LEU A 60 4.43 2.68 -12.09
CA LEU A 60 3.95 1.91 -10.95
C LEU A 60 2.47 2.23 -10.73
N LEU A 61 1.60 1.21 -10.79
CA LEU A 61 0.19 1.33 -10.45
C LEU A 61 -0.07 0.61 -9.12
N LEU A 62 -0.61 1.35 -8.14
CA LEU A 62 -1.20 0.80 -6.94
C LEU A 62 -2.72 0.73 -7.13
N LYS A 63 -3.29 -0.45 -6.97
CA LYS A 63 -4.74 -0.69 -6.99
C LYS A 63 -5.16 -1.33 -5.66
N GLU A 64 -6.07 -0.69 -4.96
CA GLU A 64 -6.72 -1.26 -3.79
C GLU A 64 -8.15 -1.68 -4.17
N TYR A 65 -8.51 -2.92 -3.88
CA TYR A 65 -9.84 -3.48 -4.17
C TYR A 65 -10.61 -3.59 -2.86
N ILE A 66 -11.45 -2.60 -2.61
CA ILE A 66 -12.17 -2.43 -1.34
C ILE A 66 -13.54 -3.08 -1.43
N HIS A 67 -13.81 -4.04 -0.55
CA HIS A 67 -15.09 -4.75 -0.47
C HIS A 67 -16.19 -3.89 0.16
N GLU A 68 -15.86 -3.20 1.25
CA GLU A 68 -16.77 -2.32 1.97
C GLU A 68 -16.01 -1.06 2.37
N LEU A 69 -16.53 0.10 1.97
CA LEU A 69 -16.00 1.37 2.43
C LEU A 69 -16.34 1.52 3.92
N THR A 70 -15.31 1.66 4.77
CA THR A 70 -15.46 1.88 6.22
C THR A 70 -14.82 3.21 6.65
N ASP A 71 -14.99 3.61 7.91
CA ASP A 71 -14.36 4.83 8.44
C ASP A 71 -12.82 4.70 8.53
N HIS A 72 -12.29 3.49 8.36
CA HIS A 72 -10.86 3.23 8.21
C HIS A 72 -10.35 3.46 6.78
N THR A 73 -11.19 3.30 5.76
CA THR A 73 -10.77 3.40 4.34
C THR A 73 -10.02 4.70 4.02
N PRO A 74 -10.46 5.91 4.46
CA PRO A 74 -9.70 7.12 4.18
C PRO A 74 -8.29 7.13 4.79
N LYS A 75 -8.08 6.44 5.92
CA LYS A 75 -6.77 6.34 6.57
C LYS A 75 -5.81 5.50 5.75
N ASP A 76 -6.30 4.37 5.23
CA ASP A 76 -5.50 3.44 4.42
C ASP A 76 -5.12 4.09 3.09
N ILE A 77 -6.06 4.72 2.39
CA ILE A 77 -5.80 5.40 1.11
C ILE A 77 -4.84 6.60 1.28
N ALA A 78 -4.98 7.37 2.37
CA ALA A 78 -4.04 8.44 2.69
C ALA A 78 -2.63 7.90 3.02
N GLY A 79 -2.56 6.77 3.71
CA GLY A 79 -1.30 6.05 3.96
C GLY A 79 -0.62 5.64 2.66
N TRP A 80 -1.37 5.03 1.74
CA TRP A 80 -0.85 4.65 0.41
C TRP A 80 -0.36 5.85 -0.39
N HIS A 81 -1.08 6.98 -0.37
CA HIS A 81 -0.63 8.21 -1.03
C HIS A 81 0.73 8.68 -0.53
N ILE A 82 0.90 8.79 0.79
CA ILE A 82 2.17 9.22 1.37
C ILE A 82 3.28 8.21 1.06
N CYS A 83 2.99 6.90 1.13
CA CYS A 83 3.97 5.88 0.77
C CYS A 83 4.44 5.99 -0.69
N LEU A 84 3.54 6.29 -1.63
CA LEU A 84 3.89 6.48 -3.04
C LEU A 84 4.72 7.76 -3.26
N ASP A 85 4.38 8.86 -2.57
CA ASP A 85 5.15 10.11 -2.63
C ASP A 85 6.57 9.93 -2.09
N LEU A 86 6.72 9.25 -0.95
CA LEU A 86 8.03 8.93 -0.37
C LEU A 86 8.82 7.99 -1.27
N PHE A 87 8.16 6.99 -1.86
CA PHE A 87 8.80 6.07 -2.80
C PHE A 87 9.33 6.81 -4.04
N SER A 88 8.56 7.76 -4.58
CA SER A 88 8.99 8.59 -5.71
C SER A 88 10.22 9.44 -5.35
N ALA A 89 10.20 10.13 -4.21
CA ALA A 89 11.32 10.94 -3.73
C ALA A 89 12.62 10.12 -3.59
N VAL A 90 12.52 8.91 -3.03
CA VAL A 90 13.67 8.00 -2.89
C VAL A 90 14.23 7.59 -4.26
N LEU A 91 13.39 7.35 -5.27
CA LEU A 91 13.84 7.02 -6.63
C LEU A 91 14.53 8.19 -7.33
N GLU A 92 14.15 9.42 -6.99
CA GLU A 92 14.75 10.67 -7.50
C GLU A 92 16.01 11.08 -6.72
N GLY A 93 16.36 10.34 -5.66
CA GLY A 93 17.51 10.63 -4.81
C GLY A 93 17.27 11.80 -3.84
N GLU A 94 16.00 12.13 -3.58
CA GLU A 94 15.60 13.16 -2.63
C GLU A 94 15.40 12.57 -1.22
N GLU A 95 15.83 13.30 -0.20
CA GLU A 95 15.50 13.00 1.18
C GLU A 95 14.15 13.62 1.52
N LYS A 96 13.10 12.79 1.53
CA LYS A 96 11.77 13.17 2.00
C LYS A 96 11.40 12.32 3.21
N GLU A 97 11.04 12.97 4.31
CA GLU A 97 10.56 12.30 5.52
C GLU A 97 9.04 12.28 5.57
N PHE A 98 8.49 11.33 6.34
CA PHE A 98 7.06 11.28 6.60
C PHE A 98 6.58 12.57 7.29
N SER A 99 5.59 13.22 6.69
CA SER A 99 4.89 14.36 7.29
C SER A 99 3.50 13.95 7.75
N LYS A 100 3.26 14.04 9.06
CA LYS A 100 1.93 13.81 9.64
C LYS A 100 0.90 14.83 9.15
N ASP A 101 1.34 16.07 8.90
CA ASP A 101 0.46 17.13 8.42
C ASP A 101 0.02 16.89 6.98
N GLU A 102 0.93 16.44 6.11
CA GLU A 102 0.59 16.02 4.73
C GLU A 102 -0.37 14.83 4.75
N TRP A 103 -0.09 13.82 5.59
CA TRP A 103 -0.99 12.68 5.75
C TRP A 103 -2.39 13.12 6.22
N GLN A 104 -2.48 14.05 7.18
CA GLN A 104 -3.76 14.55 7.69
C GLN A 104 -4.54 15.30 6.60
N GLN A 105 -3.86 16.09 5.76
CA GLN A 105 -4.50 16.76 4.63
C GLN A 105 -5.12 15.75 3.65
N TRP A 106 -4.36 14.72 3.27
CA TRP A 106 -4.86 13.65 2.40
C TRP A 106 -5.99 12.86 3.06
N PHE A 107 -5.89 12.57 4.36
CA PHE A 107 -6.94 11.88 5.09
C PHE A 107 -8.28 12.62 5.03
N GLU A 108 -8.30 13.94 5.24
CA GLU A 108 -9.55 14.72 5.12
C GLU A 108 -10.08 14.72 3.68
N ILE A 109 -9.20 14.83 2.67
CA ILE A 109 -9.61 14.73 1.25
C ILE A 109 -10.25 13.36 0.95
N TYR A 110 -9.63 12.27 1.39
CA TYR A 110 -10.18 10.93 1.15
C TYR A 110 -11.44 10.66 1.96
N LYS A 111 -11.60 11.28 3.13
CA LYS A 111 -12.83 11.19 3.91
C LYS A 111 -14.00 11.76 3.14
N ASP A 112 -13.84 12.93 2.53
CA ASP A 112 -14.86 13.54 1.67
C ASP A 112 -15.12 12.68 0.43
N LYS A 113 -14.07 12.15 -0.22
CA LYS A 113 -14.21 11.26 -1.38
C LYS A 113 -14.92 9.94 -1.08
N VAL A 114 -14.64 9.33 0.06
CA VAL A 114 -15.33 8.11 0.48
C VAL A 114 -16.82 8.38 0.72
N ILE A 115 -17.18 9.53 1.28
CA ILE A 115 -18.59 9.94 1.43
C ILE A 115 -19.24 10.13 0.06
N GLU A 116 -18.56 10.82 -0.88
CA GLU A 116 -19.04 11.04 -2.25
C GLU A 116 -19.33 9.72 -2.98
N VAL A 117 -18.49 8.71 -2.83
CA VAL A 117 -18.65 7.41 -3.50
C VAL A 117 -19.71 6.52 -2.84
N ARG A 118 -19.99 6.70 -1.54
CA ARG A 118 -21.04 5.96 -0.83
C ARG A 118 -22.46 6.49 -1.12
N GLY A 119 -22.60 7.76 -1.49
CA GLY A 119 -23.87 8.46 -1.70
C GLY A 119 -24.42 8.31 -3.11
#